data_AF-A0AAP2S458-F1
#
_entry.id   AF-A0AAP2S458-F1
#
_cell.length_a   1.000
_cell.length_b   1.000
_cell.length_c   1.000
_cell.angle_alpha   90.00
_cell.angle_beta   90.00
_cell.angle_gamma   90.00
#
_symmetry.space_group_name_H-M   'P 1'
#
loop_
_entity.id
_entity.type
_entity.pdbx_description
1 polymer ?
#
loop_
_entity_poly.entity_id
_entity_poly.type
_entity_poly.pdbx_seq_one_letter_code
_entity_poly.pdbx_strand_id
1 'polypeptide(L)'
;MNSRTFDYSTDPSHTWDDEIARNTAMFFEADRLDALAYQLIESYSGDPVTWTRFTEAKKLADTQRTAAYREWMRIQRAMRK
;
A
#
# COMPACT_ATOMS: atom_id res chain seq x y z
N MET A 1 14.89 -6.24 43.34
CA MET A 1 14.00 -6.41 42.18
C MET A 1 13.83 -5.03 41.58
N ASN A 2 14.69 -4.68 40.63
CA ASN A 2 14.77 -3.31 40.11
C ASN A 2 14.17 -3.35 38.71
N SER A 3 12.84 -3.38 38.66
CA SER A 3 12.06 -3.32 37.43
C SER A 3 12.26 -1.93 36.83
N ARG A 4 13.29 -1.78 36.01
CA ARG A 4 13.40 -0.65 35.08
C ARG A 4 12.19 -0.76 34.17
N THR A 5 11.17 0.06 34.45
CA THR A 5 10.16 0.43 33.48
C THR A 5 10.92 0.95 32.27
N PHE A 6 10.95 0.15 31.20
CA PHE A 6 11.33 0.62 29.89
C PHE A 6 10.33 1.70 29.53
N ASP A 7 10.72 2.92 29.82
CA ASP A 7 10.12 4.11 29.25
C ASP A 7 10.37 3.94 27.75
N TYR A 8 9.38 3.40 27.03
CA TYR A 8 9.31 3.48 25.58
C TYR A 8 9.20 4.98 25.29
N SER A 9 10.35 5.64 25.34
CA SER A 9 10.54 6.96 24.79
C SER A 9 10.01 6.84 23.37
N THR A 10 8.85 7.46 23.14
CA THR A 10 8.24 7.64 21.83
C THR A 10 9.24 8.41 21.00
N ASP A 11 10.20 7.68 20.42
CA ASP A 11 11.18 8.24 19.53
C ASP A 11 10.41 8.61 18.27
N PRO A 12 10.37 9.90 17.90
CA PRO A 12 9.69 10.33 16.68
C PRO A 12 10.19 9.54 15.46
N SER A 13 11.46 9.09 15.46
CA SER A 13 12.04 8.28 14.38
C SER A 13 11.34 6.94 14.19
N HIS A 14 11.07 6.19 15.27
CA HIS A 14 10.32 4.93 15.23
C HIS A 14 8.89 5.10 14.72
N THR A 15 8.29 6.27 14.97
CA THR A 15 6.91 6.55 14.55
C THR A 15 6.83 6.78 13.03
N TRP A 16 7.85 7.43 12.45
CA TRP A 16 7.93 7.64 11.00
C TRP A 16 8.26 6.36 10.25
N ASP A 17 9.18 5.54 10.75
CA ASP A 17 9.55 4.28 10.11
C ASP A 17 8.34 3.34 10.00
N ASP A 18 7.51 3.27 11.04
CA ASP A 18 6.25 2.51 11.02
C ASP A 18 5.23 3.07 10.01
N GLU A 19 5.10 4.39 9.91
CA GLU A 19 4.22 5.03 8.92
C GLU A 19 4.70 4.78 7.49
N ILE A 20 6.00 4.87 7.25
CA ILE A 20 6.63 4.58 5.96
C ILE A 20 6.45 3.11 5.61
N ALA A 21 6.71 2.18 6.54
CA ALA A 21 6.54 0.75 6.33
C ALA A 21 5.09 0.39 5.98
N ARG A 22 4.10 0.99 6.68
CA ARG A 22 2.68 0.84 6.35
C ARG A 22 2.38 1.37 4.94
N ASN A 23 2.91 2.54 4.59
CA ASN A 23 2.72 3.11 3.26
C ASN A 23 3.32 2.24 2.15
N THR A 24 4.53 1.72 2.38
CA THR A 24 5.20 0.78 1.49
C THR A 24 4.38 -0.50 1.29
N ALA A 25 3.79 -1.05 2.36
CA ALA A 25 2.88 -2.19 2.24
C ALA A 25 1.64 -1.88 1.38
N MET A 26 1.12 -0.65 1.43
CA MET A 26 0.00 -0.23 0.56
C MET A 26 0.39 -0.23 -0.92
N PHE A 27 1.61 0.22 -1.25
CA PHE A 27 2.12 0.15 -2.63
C PHE A 27 2.34 -1.29 -3.09
N PHE A 28 2.90 -2.15 -2.24
CA PHE A 28 3.03 -3.58 -2.55
C PHE A 28 1.69 -4.25 -2.82
N GLU A 29 0.66 -3.94 -2.03
CA GLU A 29 -0.67 -4.49 -2.27
C GLU A 29 -1.28 -3.97 -3.58
N ALA A 30 -1.05 -2.70 -3.93
CA ALA A 30 -1.46 -2.18 -5.24
C ALA A 30 -0.77 -2.92 -6.39
N ASP A 31 0.54 -3.19 -6.28
CA ASP A 31 1.30 -3.94 -7.29
C ASP A 31 0.86 -5.39 -7.39
N ARG A 32 0.52 -6.01 -6.26
CA ARG A 32 -0.02 -7.37 -6.24
C ARG A 32 -1.37 -7.44 -6.96
N LEU A 33 -2.27 -6.50 -6.68
CA LEU A 33 -3.56 -6.41 -7.35
C LEU A 33 -3.40 -6.17 -8.86
N ASP A 34 -2.41 -5.37 -9.24
CA ASP A 34 -2.09 -5.12 -10.65
C ASP A 34 -1.57 -6.39 -11.34
N ALA A 35 -0.65 -7.12 -10.70
CA ALA A 35 -0.16 -8.40 -11.20
C ALA A 35 -1.28 -9.45 -11.33
N LEU A 36 -2.19 -9.51 -10.36
CA LEU A 36 -3.38 -10.37 -10.43
C LEU A 36 -4.29 -9.99 -11.61
N ALA A 37 -4.44 -8.70 -11.91
CA ALA A 37 -5.18 -8.27 -13.08
C ALA A 37 -4.54 -8.83 -14.36
N TYR A 38 -3.22 -8.71 -14.52
CA TYR A 38 -2.54 -9.26 -15.69
C TYR A 38 -2.63 -10.79 -15.81
N GLN A 39 -2.65 -11.52 -14.69
CA GLN A 39 -2.89 -12.97 -14.70
C GLN A 39 -4.28 -13.34 -15.26
N LEU A 40 -5.31 -12.50 -15.04
CA LEU A 40 -6.66 -12.77 -15.57
C LEU A 40 -6.71 -12.76 -17.09
N ILE A 41 -5.80 -12.05 -17.75
CA ILE A 41 -5.76 -11.93 -19.22
C ILE A 41 -4.65 -12.74 -19.88
N GLU A 42 -3.86 -13.49 -19.11
CA GLU A 42 -2.73 -14.27 -19.63
C GLU A 42 -3.17 -15.33 -20.65
N SER A 43 -4.36 -15.91 -20.47
CA SER A 43 -5.00 -16.85 -21.41
C SER A 43 -6.26 -16.29 -22.06
N TYR A 44 -6.35 -14.96 -22.22
CA TYR A 44 -7.56 -14.29 -22.71
C TYR A 44 -7.89 -14.70 -24.15
N SER A 45 -9.07 -15.28 -24.37
CA SER A 45 -9.55 -15.74 -25.68
C SER A 45 -10.60 -14.83 -26.31
N GLY A 46 -10.76 -13.58 -25.84
CA GLY A 46 -11.76 -12.64 -26.36
C GLY A 46 -13.10 -12.60 -25.60
N ASP A 47 -13.19 -13.22 -24.42
CA ASP A 47 -14.41 -13.24 -23.60
C ASP A 47 -14.67 -11.89 -22.89
N PRO A 48 -15.79 -11.20 -23.16
CA PRO A 48 -16.10 -9.92 -22.54
C PRO A 48 -16.11 -9.95 -21.00
N VAL A 49 -16.48 -11.07 -20.39
CA VAL A 49 -16.55 -11.20 -18.92
C VAL A 49 -15.15 -11.14 -18.30
N THR A 50 -14.17 -11.78 -18.92
CA THR A 50 -12.78 -11.75 -18.48
C THR A 50 -12.18 -10.34 -18.61
N TRP A 51 -12.55 -9.60 -19.66
CA TRP A 51 -12.15 -8.20 -19.82
C TRP A 51 -12.77 -7.28 -18.74
N THR A 52 -14.04 -7.49 -18.38
CA THR A 52 -14.67 -6.76 -17.28
C THR A 52 -13.95 -7.02 -15.96
N ARG A 53 -13.66 -8.29 -15.63
CA ARG A 53 -12.91 -8.63 -14.40
C ARG A 53 -11.51 -8.03 -14.36
N PHE A 54 -10.82 -7.99 -15.50
CA PHE A 54 -9.53 -7.32 -15.64
C PHE A 54 -9.63 -5.82 -15.33
N THR A 55 -10.58 -5.12 -15.95
CA THR A 55 -10.74 -3.67 -15.77
C THR A 55 -11.17 -3.31 -14.35
N GLU A 56 -11.98 -4.15 -13.69
CA GLU A 56 -12.32 -4.02 -12.27
C GLU A 56 -11.10 -4.22 -11.37
N ALA A 57 -10.28 -5.25 -11.63
CA ALA A 57 -9.06 -5.51 -10.88
C ALA A 57 -8.04 -4.36 -11.03
N LYS A 58 -7.85 -3.85 -12.26
CA LYS A 58 -7.03 -2.66 -12.54
C LYS A 58 -7.52 -1.44 -11.76
N LYS A 59 -8.83 -1.19 -11.77
CA LYS A 59 -9.43 -0.06 -11.03
C LYS A 59 -9.20 -0.16 -9.53
N LEU A 60 -9.24 -1.38 -8.96
CA LEU A 60 -8.95 -1.60 -7.54
C LEU A 60 -7.47 -1.34 -7.23
N ALA A 61 -6.56 -1.83 -8.06
CA ALA A 61 -5.12 -1.57 -7.94
C ALA A 61 -4.81 -0.06 -8.01
N ASP A 62 -5.40 0.66 -8.97
CA ASP A 62 -5.23 2.11 -9.12
C ASP A 62 -5.78 2.90 -7.93
N THR A 63 -6.91 2.45 -7.37
CA THR A 63 -7.50 3.05 -6.17
C THR A 63 -6.58 2.88 -4.97
N GLN A 64 -6.04 1.67 -4.77
CA GLN A 64 -5.08 1.37 -3.71
C GLN A 64 -3.79 2.19 -3.87
N ARG A 65 -3.27 2.30 -5.10
CA ARG A 65 -2.09 3.11 -5.42
C ARG A 65 -2.31 4.60 -5.14
N THR A 66 -3.49 5.11 -5.47
CA THR A 66 -3.88 6.50 -5.18
C THR A 66 -3.97 6.76 -3.69
N ALA A 67 -4.51 5.81 -2.92
CA ALA A 67 -4.56 5.91 -1.46
C ALA A 67 -3.14 5.92 -0.85
N ALA A 68 -2.26 5.02 -1.29
CA ALA A 68 -0.87 4.97 -0.88
C ALA A 68 -0.14 6.29 -1.19
N TYR A 69 -0.35 6.85 -2.37
CA TYR A 69 0.25 8.13 -2.76
C TYR A 69 -0.23 9.31 -1.90
N ARG A 70 -1.54 9.38 -1.60
CA ARG A 70 -2.08 10.43 -0.70
C ARG A 70 -1.48 10.32 0.70
N GLU A 71 -1.33 9.11 1.20
CA GLU A 71 -0.73 8.86 2.51
C GLU A 71 0.76 9.20 2.52
N TRP A 72 1.48 8.92 1.43
CA TRP A 72 2.89 9.29 1.29
C TRP A 72 3.05 10.81 1.33
N MET A 73 2.18 11.54 0.64
CA MET A 73 2.16 13.00 0.68
C MET A 73 1.86 13.54 2.08
N ARG A 74 1.02 12.86 2.87
CA ARG A 74 0.75 13.22 4.27
C ARG A 74 2.01 13.04 5.12
N ILE A 75 2.65 11.87 5.04
CA ILE A 75 3.88 11.53 5.77
C ILE A 75 4.99 12.54 5.43
N GLN A 76 5.22 12.79 4.13
CA GLN A 76 6.23 13.74 3.66
C GLN A 76 6.00 15.17 4.17
N ARG A 77 4.74 15.62 4.25
CA ARG A 77 4.41 16.94 4.80
C ARG A 77 4.64 17.01 6.30
N ALA A 78 4.39 15.93 7.02
CA ALA A 78 4.53 15.87 8.45
C ALA A 78 6.00 15.74 8.89
N MET A 79 6.83 15.02 8.13
CA MET A 79 8.29 14.97 8.33
C MET A 79 9.01 16.31 8.07
N ARG A 80 8.41 17.21 7.29
CA ARG A 80 8.97 18.54 6.97
C ARG A 80 8.59 19.64 7.97
N LYS A 81 7.68 19.36 8.90
CA LYS A 81 7.25 20.29 9.95
C LYS A 81 8.05 20.04 11.23
#